data_AF-A0A4U7CJB2-F1
#
_entry.id   AF-A0A4U7CJB2-F1
#
_cell.length_a   1.000
_cell.length_b   1.000
_cell.length_c   1.000
_cell.angle_alpha   90.00
_cell.angle_beta   90.00
_cell.angle_gamma   90.00
#
_symmetry.space_group_name_H-M   'P 1'
#
loop_
_entity.id
_entity.type
_entity.pdbx_description
1 polymer ?
#
loop_
_entity_poly.entity_id
_entity_poly.type
_entity_poly.pdbx_seq_one_letter_code
_entity_poly.pdbx_strand_id
1 'polypeptide(L)'
;MPADLEEKTDRYERMLADALAVAEPRPPADTPLGEAAADVTEMAESYLDDGRHFRDDGDPVNALASYSYGYGWLDAGVRLGLFAVPDDTELFTT
;
A
#
# COMPACT_ATOMS: atom_id res chain seq x y z
N MET A 1 -23.43 -3.24 -7.07
CA MET A 1 -23.49 -3.33 -8.54
C MET A 1 -22.06 -3.42 -9.08
N PRO A 2 -21.82 -3.97 -10.29
CA PRO A 2 -20.48 -4.08 -10.87
C PRO A 2 -19.72 -2.73 -10.93
N ALA A 3 -20.44 -1.64 -11.24
CA ALA A 3 -19.90 -0.28 -11.23
C ALA A 3 -19.37 0.17 -9.85
N ASP A 4 -19.93 -0.36 -8.75
CA ASP A 4 -19.44 -0.04 -7.39
C ASP A 4 -18.14 -0.79 -7.08
N LEU A 5 -17.89 -1.93 -7.72
CA LEU A 5 -16.65 -2.67 -7.55
C LEU A 5 -15.51 -1.98 -8.32
N GLU A 6 -15.74 -1.60 -9.57
CA GLU A 6 -14.73 -0.91 -10.39
C GLU A 6 -14.29 0.41 -9.74
N GLU A 7 -15.23 1.25 -9.29
CA GLU A 7 -14.90 2.50 -8.58
C GLU A 7 -14.07 2.21 -7.33
N LYS A 8 -14.46 1.19 -6.56
CA LYS A 8 -13.75 0.83 -5.34
C LYS A 8 -12.34 0.32 -5.65
N THR A 9 -12.16 -0.49 -6.68
CA THR A 9 -10.85 -0.97 -7.13
C THR A 9 -9.95 0.20 -7.52
N ASP A 10 -10.43 1.12 -8.35
CA ASP A 10 -9.68 2.32 -8.77
C ASP A 10 -9.32 3.21 -7.58
N ARG A 11 -10.22 3.35 -6.61
CA ARG A 11 -9.97 4.13 -5.39
C ARG A 11 -8.87 3.50 -4.54
N TYR A 12 -8.88 2.19 -4.38
CA TYR A 12 -7.87 1.48 -3.58
C TYR A 12 -6.50 1.44 -4.26
N GLU A 13 -6.45 1.37 -5.59
CA GLU A 13 -5.17 1.54 -6.32
C GLU A 13 -4.54 2.89 -5.99
N ARG A 14 -5.30 3.98 -6.15
CA ARG A 14 -4.82 5.33 -5.86
C ARG A 14 -4.40 5.47 -4.41
N MET A 15 -5.21 4.97 -3.47
CA MET A 15 -4.90 5.01 -2.04
C MET A 15 -3.56 4.33 -1.72
N LEU A 16 -3.31 3.13 -2.25
CA LEU A 16 -2.04 2.42 -2.05
C LEU A 16 -0.86 3.17 -2.71
N ALA A 17 -1.03 3.62 -3.96
CA ALA A 17 0.01 4.35 -4.68
C ALA A 17 0.38 5.67 -3.97
N ASP A 18 -0.61 6.43 -3.52
CA ASP A 18 -0.40 7.68 -2.80
C ASP A 18 0.24 7.43 -1.43
N ALA A 19 -0.18 6.38 -0.73
CA ALA A 19 0.40 5.98 0.56
C ALA A 19 1.88 5.60 0.42
N LEU A 20 2.25 4.82 -0.61
CA LEU A 20 3.64 4.49 -0.94
C LEU A 20 4.47 5.74 -1.27
N ALA A 21 3.88 6.69 -2.00
CA ALA A 21 4.59 7.90 -2.42
C ALA A 21 4.97 8.84 -1.26
N VAL A 22 4.25 8.77 -0.13
CA VAL A 22 4.46 9.67 1.02
C VAL A 22 5.08 8.99 2.24
N ALA A 23 5.16 7.66 2.26
CA ALA A 23 5.74 6.91 3.37
C ALA A 23 7.27 6.90 3.28
N GLU A 24 7.93 7.54 4.26
CA GLU A 24 9.40 7.63 4.30
C GLU A 24 9.98 6.72 5.39
N PRO A 25 10.89 5.78 5.07
CA PRO A 25 11.53 4.94 6.07
C PRO A 25 12.26 5.77 7.14
N ARG A 26 11.98 5.49 8.41
CA ARG A 26 12.64 6.15 9.57
C ARG A 26 13.95 5.49 10.01
N PRO A 27 14.05 4.15 10.10
CA PRO A 27 15.27 3.51 10.57
C PRO A 27 16.41 3.65 9.55
N PRO A 28 17.68 3.70 9.99
CA PRO A 28 18.82 3.57 9.08
C PRO A 28 18.78 2.25 8.33
N ALA A 29 19.08 2.27 7.03
CA ALA A 29 18.91 1.13 6.13
C ALA A 29 19.74 -0.10 6.51
N ASP A 30 20.89 0.10 7.17
CA ASP A 30 21.83 -0.94 7.60
C ASP A 30 21.49 -1.54 8.99
N THR A 31 20.24 -1.39 9.43
CA THR A 31 19.74 -1.94 10.70
C THR A 31 18.63 -2.97 10.46
N PRO A 32 18.37 -3.89 11.39
CA PRO A 32 17.26 -4.83 11.26
C PRO A 32 15.89 -4.17 11.07
N LEU A 33 15.69 -2.96 11.60
CA LEU A 33 14.46 -2.20 11.37
C LEU A 33 14.45 -1.49 10.01
N GLY A 34 15.62 -1.14 9.46
CA GLY A 34 15.77 -0.66 8.10
C GLY A 34 15.46 -1.75 7.08
N GLU A 35 15.97 -2.96 7.31
CA GLU A 35 15.61 -4.16 6.54
C GLU A 35 14.10 -4.42 6.60
N ALA A 36 13.50 -4.39 7.80
CA ALA A 36 12.06 -4.56 7.95
C ALA A 36 11.24 -3.48 7.21
N ALA A 37 11.69 -2.22 7.19
CA ALA A 37 11.05 -1.17 6.42
C ALA A 37 11.17 -1.40 4.90
N ALA A 38 12.32 -1.90 4.44
CA ALA A 38 12.52 -2.28 3.05
C ALA A 38 11.60 -3.44 2.65
N ASP A 39 11.51 -4.49 3.46
CA ASP A 39 10.63 -5.64 3.22
C ASP A 39 9.15 -5.21 3.15
N VAL A 40 8.71 -4.33 4.05
CA VAL A 40 7.33 -3.79 4.01
C VAL A 40 7.07 -3.01 2.73
N THR A 41 8.05 -2.21 2.28
CA THR A 41 7.95 -1.43 1.03
C THR A 41 7.86 -2.36 -0.17
N GLU A 42 8.76 -3.33 -0.28
CA GLU A 42 8.79 -4.32 -1.37
C GLU A 42 7.46 -5.10 -1.45
N MET A 43 6.92 -5.54 -0.31
CA MET A 43 5.63 -6.22 -0.28
C MET A 43 4.49 -5.31 -0.76
N ALA A 44 4.44 -4.06 -0.29
CA ALA A 44 3.38 -3.13 -0.69
C ALA A 44 3.45 -2.76 -2.18
N GLU A 45 4.65 -2.56 -2.75
CA GLU A 45 4.88 -2.34 -4.18
C GLU A 45 4.49 -3.56 -5.02
N SER A 46 4.90 -4.76 -4.59
CA SER A 46 4.56 -6.01 -5.27
C SER A 46 3.04 -6.19 -5.39
N TYR A 47 2.30 -5.90 -4.32
CA TYR A 47 0.84 -5.96 -4.34
C TYR A 47 0.18 -4.85 -5.17
N LEU A 48 0.80 -3.68 -5.30
CA LEU A 48 0.33 -2.65 -6.22
C LEU A 48 0.48 -3.14 -7.68
N ASP A 49 1.60 -3.76 -8.02
CA ASP A 49 1.84 -4.28 -9.35
C ASP A 49 0.95 -5.50 -9.67
N ASP A 50 0.77 -6.42 -8.73
CA ASP A 50 -0.18 -7.54 -8.85
C ASP A 50 -1.61 -7.02 -9.07
N GLY A 51 -2.01 -5.99 -8.31
CA GLY A 51 -3.35 -5.42 -8.45
C GLY A 51 -3.58 -4.80 -9.83
N ARG A 52 -2.58 -4.10 -10.37
CA ARG A 52 -2.62 -3.55 -11.74
C ARG A 52 -2.70 -4.65 -12.79
N HIS A 53 -1.94 -5.74 -12.59
CA HIS A 53 -1.99 -6.89 -13.47
C HIS A 53 -3.38 -7.54 -13.49
N PHE A 54 -3.97 -7.82 -12.32
CA PHE A 54 -5.32 -8.38 -12.24
C PHE A 54 -6.37 -7.45 -12.84
N ARG A 55 -6.24 -6.13 -12.65
CA ARG A 55 -7.12 -5.14 -13.26
C ARG A 55 -7.06 -5.28 -14.78
N ASP A 56 -5.86 -5.25 -15.37
CA ASP A 56 -5.69 -5.30 -16.83
C ASP A 56 -6.21 -6.60 -17.46
N ASP A 57 -6.19 -7.70 -16.70
CA ASP A 57 -6.78 -8.99 -17.09
C ASP A 57 -8.30 -9.08 -16.86
N GLY A 58 -8.95 -8.02 -16.36
CA GLY A 58 -10.39 -7.97 -16.13
C GLY A 58 -10.86 -8.67 -14.86
N ASP A 59 -9.98 -8.79 -13.85
CA ASP A 59 -10.25 -9.38 -12.54
C ASP A 59 -10.24 -8.32 -11.41
N PRO A 60 -11.30 -7.48 -11.31
CA PRO A 60 -11.35 -6.40 -10.34
C PRO A 60 -11.44 -6.87 -8.89
N VAL A 61 -11.83 -8.14 -8.64
CA VAL A 61 -11.91 -8.72 -7.30
C VAL A 61 -10.51 -8.99 -6.78
N ASN A 62 -9.66 -9.67 -7.57
CA ASN A 62 -8.28 -9.90 -7.18
C ASN A 62 -7.46 -8.60 -7.19
N ALA A 63 -7.75 -7.68 -8.11
CA ALA A 63 -7.13 -6.35 -8.08
C ALA A 63 -7.41 -5.62 -6.75
N LEU A 64 -8.68 -5.54 -6.34
CA LEU A 64 -9.05 -4.92 -5.07
C LEU A 64 -8.42 -5.63 -3.87
N ALA A 65 -8.34 -6.96 -3.91
CA ALA A 65 -7.72 -7.75 -2.85
C ALA A 65 -6.23 -7.42 -2.71
N SER A 66 -5.49 -7.37 -3.82
CA SER A 66 -4.08 -7.01 -3.85
C SER A 66 -3.86 -5.60 -3.30
N TYR A 67 -4.57 -4.59 -3.81
CA TYR A 67 -4.44 -3.21 -3.32
C TYR A 67 -4.75 -3.09 -1.82
N SER A 68 -5.81 -3.76 -1.35
CA SER A 68 -6.17 -3.74 0.08
C SER A 68 -5.10 -4.38 0.96
N TYR A 69 -4.48 -5.46 0.48
CA TYR A 69 -3.48 -6.19 1.25
C TYR A 69 -2.10 -5.48 1.24
N GLY A 70 -1.69 -4.92 0.10
CA GLY A 70 -0.51 -4.05 0.01
C GLY A 70 -0.62 -2.84 0.93
N TYR A 71 -1.80 -2.21 0.98
CA TYR A 71 -2.06 -1.12 1.92
C TYR A 71 -1.98 -1.58 3.38
N GLY A 72 -2.48 -2.77 3.70
CA GLY A 72 -2.39 -3.35 5.04
C GLY A 72 -0.94 -3.55 5.52
N TRP A 73 -0.02 -3.94 4.63
CA TRP A 73 1.41 -4.00 4.93
C TRP A 73 1.96 -2.63 5.32
N LEU A 74 1.66 -1.60 4.53
CA LEU A 74 2.19 -0.26 4.74
C LEU A 74 1.61 0.41 5.99
N ASP A 75 0.29 0.33 6.21
CA ASP A 75 -0.38 0.86 7.41
C ASP A 75 0.14 0.19 8.68
N ALA A 76 0.38 -1.12 8.66
CA ALA A 76 1.02 -1.82 9.78
C ALA A 76 2.44 -1.29 10.03
N GLY A 77 3.24 -1.07 8.98
CA GLY A 77 4.57 -0.47 9.09
C GLY A 77 4.55 0.93 9.71
N VAL A 78 3.61 1.79 9.30
CA VAL A 78 3.42 3.14 9.86
C VAL A 78 3.09 3.05 11.36
N ARG A 79 2.14 2.19 11.75
CA ARG A 79 1.74 1.98 13.16
C ARG A 79 2.87 1.45 14.04
N LEU A 80 3.73 0.60 13.48
CA LEU A 80 4.93 0.08 14.15
C LEU A 80 6.06 1.11 14.23
N GLY A 81 5.92 2.25 13.55
CA GLY A 81 6.88 3.34 13.56
C GLY A 81 8.03 3.19 12.57
N LEU A 82 7.89 2.30 11.58
CA LEU A 82 8.90 2.09 10.53
C LEU A 82 8.93 3.24 9.52
N PHE A 83 7.83 3.96 9.36
CA PHE A 83 7.69 5.05 8.39
C PHE A 83 7.28 6.36 9.06
N ALA A 84 7.75 7.47 8.52
CA ALA A 84 7.18 8.80 8.74
C ALA A 84 6.17 9.08 7.62
N VAL A 85 5.09 9.77 7.97
CA VAL A 85 4.03 10.18 7.03
C VAL A 85 3.65 11.63 7.35
N PRO A 86 3.11 12.40 6.39
CA PRO A 86 2.66 13.77 6.66
C PRO A 86 1.61 13.82 7.78
N ASP A 87 1.71 14.79 8.70
CA ASP A 87 0.85 14.87 9.88
C ASP A 87 -0.66 15.03 9.56
N ASP A 88 -0.99 15.66 8.44
CA ASP A 88 -2.39 15.94 8.03
C ASP A 88 -2.94 14.92 7.01
N THR A 89 -2.34 13.73 6.91
CA THR A 89 -2.78 12.72 5.93
C THR A 89 -3.96 11.89 6.42
N GLU A 90 -5.01 11.77 5.60
CA GLU A 90 -6.10 10.80 5.81
C GLU A 90 -5.78 9.43 5.16
N LEU A 91 -4.57 9.26 4.62
CA LEU A 91 -4.15 8.03 3.94
C LEU A 91 -3.84 6.89 4.90
N PHE A 92 -3.74 7.13 6.21
CA PHE A 92 -3.40 6.09 7.18
C PHE A 92 -4.36 6.12 8.36
N THR A 93 -4.52 4.96 8.99
CA THR A 93 -5.39 4.82 10.15
C THR A 93 -4.56 4.94 11.43
N THR A 94 -4.20 6.17 11.79
CA THR A 94 -3.44 6.53 13.00
C THR A 94 -4.30 6.60 14.26
#